data_AF-A0A9C9G032-F1
#
_entry.id   AF-A0A9C9G032-F1
#
_cell.length_a   1.000
_cell.length_b   1.000
_cell.length_c   1.000
_cell.angle_alpha   90.00
_cell.angle_beta   90.00
_cell.angle_gamma   90.00
#
_symmetry.space_group_name_H-M   'P 1'
#
loop_
_entity.id
_entity.type
_entity.pdbx_description
1 polymer ?
#
loop_
_entity_poly.entity_id
_entity_poly.type
_entity_poly.pdbx_seq_one_letter_code
_entity_poly.pdbx_strand_id
1 'polypeptide(L)'
;ALSEKCNTISRDYVSRVMGDEAPEKRPSAQPEALTWTAEAIERIERVPAGFMRDSSRSRVQAYARHEGDKEVTLAVCEAGLAEARQAMMDAIQPDSGLCSGQVAAMKAAQVTADDKSKPTWTEQAKLRLEGVPEGFMRTLTRQRIESFAARKGVHSIDNALIDAKYEEWGHGSAVQTMTMPWVKEAEVRLAKIPVFVRGMVAREVERCARQLSYDQVGLEALERASQSWEKGGSFHSESHPDQYDPSDSGHGGH
;
A
#
# COMPACT_ATOMS: atom_id res chain seq x y z
N ALA A 1 35.51 63.87 6.11
CA ALA A 1 36.96 64.06 5.96
C ALA A 1 37.61 62.73 6.34
N LEU A 2 38.15 62.00 5.35
CA LEU A 2 39.61 61.88 5.17
C LEU A 2 40.22 61.11 6.35
N SER A 3 41.03 60.08 6.21
CA SER A 3 41.73 59.52 5.06
C SER A 3 42.49 58.34 5.67
N GLU A 4 42.31 57.17 5.06
CA GLU A 4 43.40 56.30 4.63
C GLU A 4 44.67 56.28 5.49
N LYS A 5 44.88 55.15 6.16
CA LYS A 5 46.21 54.54 6.13
C LYS A 5 46.08 53.16 5.55
N CYS A 6 46.22 53.17 4.23
CA CYS A 6 46.51 52.07 3.35
C CYS A 6 47.72 51.30 3.89
N ASN A 7 47.59 49.98 4.09
CA ASN A 7 48.74 49.09 4.09
C ASN A 7 48.59 48.18 2.86
N THR A 8 49.02 48.73 1.72
CA THR A 8 49.15 48.00 0.46
C THR A 8 50.21 46.92 0.66
N ILE A 9 49.78 45.68 0.92
CA ILE A 9 50.65 44.54 0.63
C ILE A 9 50.72 44.47 -0.90
N SER A 10 51.85 44.88 -1.46
CA SER A 10 52.08 44.84 -2.90
C SER A 10 51.91 43.40 -3.41
N ARG A 11 51.34 43.26 -4.60
CA ARG A 11 50.95 41.98 -5.23
C ARG A 11 52.11 40.99 -5.33
N ASP A 12 53.35 41.49 -5.40
CA ASP A 12 54.60 40.70 -5.39
C ASP A 12 54.88 39.99 -4.06
N TYR A 13 54.46 40.55 -2.92
CA TYR A 13 54.71 39.94 -1.61
C TYR A 13 53.81 38.71 -1.37
N VAL A 14 52.58 38.75 -1.89
CA VAL A 14 51.64 37.62 -1.80
C VAL A 14 52.09 36.45 -2.67
N SER A 15 52.56 36.71 -3.91
CA SER A 15 53.08 35.67 -4.82
C SER A 15 54.37 35.00 -4.32
N ARG A 16 55.22 35.73 -3.59
CA ARG A 16 56.50 35.18 -3.08
C ARG A 16 56.35 34.33 -1.82
N VAL A 17 55.36 34.62 -0.98
CA VAL A 17 55.12 33.91 0.30
C VAL A 17 54.11 32.78 0.15
N MET A 18 53.10 32.96 -0.71
CA MET A 18 52.12 31.95 -1.09
C MET A 18 52.47 31.55 -2.52
N GLY A 19 53.34 30.56 -2.69
CA GLY A 19 53.73 30.07 -4.01
C GLY A 19 52.51 29.85 -4.90
N ASP A 20 52.67 30.14 -6.20
CA ASP A 20 51.64 30.01 -7.26
C ASP A 20 51.25 28.54 -7.55
N GLU A 21 51.04 27.74 -6.52
CA GLU A 21 50.19 26.57 -6.61
C GLU A 21 48.83 26.97 -6.03
N ALA A 22 48.02 27.57 -6.90
CA ALA A 22 46.58 27.40 -6.78
C ALA A 22 46.34 25.92 -6.47
N PRO A 23 45.52 25.56 -5.46
CA PRO A 23 45.22 24.16 -5.24
C PRO A 23 44.58 23.67 -6.53
N GLU A 24 45.39 22.98 -7.34
CA GLU A 24 44.94 22.31 -8.53
C GLU A 24 43.77 21.49 -8.03
N LYS A 25 42.58 21.79 -8.55
CA LYS A 25 41.40 21.00 -8.29
C LYS A 25 41.81 19.59 -8.68
N ARG A 26 42.22 18.79 -7.70
CA ARG A 26 42.24 17.35 -7.80
C ARG A 26 40.94 17.02 -8.49
N PRO A 27 40.94 16.38 -9.67
CA PRO A 27 39.70 16.00 -10.28
C PRO A 27 38.98 15.18 -9.23
N SER A 28 37.92 15.74 -8.66
CA SER A 28 36.93 14.96 -7.95
C SER A 28 36.51 13.97 -9.01
N ALA A 29 36.95 12.72 -8.87
CA ALA A 29 36.51 11.63 -9.70
C ALA A 29 34.99 11.60 -9.52
N GLN A 30 34.29 12.31 -10.40
CA GLN A 30 32.87 12.15 -10.61
C GLN A 30 32.77 10.69 -11.00
N PRO A 31 32.11 9.85 -10.18
CA PRO A 31 32.03 8.44 -10.52
C PRO A 31 31.37 8.38 -11.89
N GLU A 32 32.04 7.77 -12.86
CA GLU A 32 31.54 7.65 -14.22
C GLU A 32 30.08 7.20 -14.15
N ALA A 33 29.18 8.03 -14.67
CA ALA A 33 27.76 7.81 -14.54
C ALA A 33 27.41 6.56 -15.35
N LEU A 34 27.22 5.44 -14.64
CA LEU A 34 26.75 4.19 -15.22
C LEU A 34 25.48 4.48 -16.02
N THR A 35 25.39 3.94 -17.23
CA THR A 35 24.17 4.04 -18.03
C THR A 35 23.14 3.07 -17.50
N TRP A 36 21.88 3.47 -17.39
CA TRP A 36 20.79 2.61 -16.89
C TRP A 36 19.83 2.31 -18.03
N THR A 37 19.43 1.04 -18.15
CA THR A 37 18.33 0.68 -19.05
C THR A 37 17.00 1.15 -18.45
N ALA A 38 16.01 1.39 -19.30
CA ALA A 38 14.67 1.82 -18.86
C ALA A 38 14.04 0.80 -17.87
N GLU A 39 14.27 -0.48 -18.10
CA GLU A 39 13.78 -1.58 -17.25
C GLU A 39 14.42 -1.56 -15.85
N ALA A 40 15.72 -1.26 -15.76
CA ALA A 40 16.42 -1.13 -14.49
C ALA A 40 15.96 0.10 -13.70
N ILE A 41 15.62 1.19 -14.38
CA ILE A 41 15.05 2.40 -13.77
C ILE A 41 13.67 2.09 -13.18
N GLU A 42 12.77 1.49 -13.96
CA GLU A 42 11.43 1.12 -13.50
C GLU A 42 11.51 0.21 -12.26
N ARG A 43 12.46 -0.73 -12.26
CA ARG A 43 12.69 -1.64 -11.13
C ARG A 43 13.11 -0.92 -9.85
N ILE A 44 13.91 0.14 -9.95
CA ILE A 44 14.31 0.98 -8.81
C ILE A 44 13.16 1.91 -8.38
N GLU A 45 12.34 2.39 -9.30
CA GLU A 45 11.20 3.25 -8.98
C GLU A 45 10.12 2.54 -8.17
N ARG A 46 10.00 1.21 -8.33
CA ARG A 46 9.17 0.34 -7.46
C ARG A 46 9.61 0.33 -6.00
N VAL A 47 10.86 0.69 -5.70
CA VAL A 47 11.33 0.90 -4.31
C VAL A 47 10.70 2.20 -3.79
N PRO A 48 10.14 2.24 -2.57
CA PRO A 48 9.55 3.46 -2.01
C PRO A 48 10.51 4.65 -2.03
N ALA A 49 9.97 5.83 -2.37
CA ALA A 49 10.74 7.06 -2.53
C ALA A 49 11.47 7.47 -1.24
N GLY A 50 12.53 8.26 -1.42
CA GLY A 50 13.40 8.72 -0.35
C GLY A 50 14.58 7.77 -0.12
N PHE A 51 15.05 7.70 1.13
CA PHE A 51 16.31 7.06 1.50
C PHE A 51 16.45 5.60 1.02
N MET A 52 15.36 4.83 1.03
CA MET A 52 15.39 3.42 0.61
C MET A 52 15.68 3.28 -0.90
N ARG A 53 15.09 4.12 -1.74
CA ARG A 53 15.35 4.13 -3.19
C ARG A 53 16.76 4.60 -3.51
N ASP A 54 17.23 5.66 -2.84
CA ASP A 54 18.57 6.19 -3.04
C ASP A 54 19.64 5.17 -2.61
N SER A 55 19.45 4.52 -1.46
CA SER A 55 20.32 3.44 -0.98
C SER A 55 20.33 2.24 -1.91
N SER A 56 19.16 1.85 -2.42
CA SER A 56 19.01 0.75 -3.38
C SER A 56 19.75 1.06 -4.69
N ARG A 57 19.60 2.28 -5.21
CA ARG A 57 20.31 2.76 -6.40
C ARG A 57 21.81 2.76 -6.18
N SER A 58 22.30 3.30 -5.07
CA SER A 58 23.74 3.32 -4.76
C SER A 58 24.35 1.92 -4.64
N ARG A 59 23.62 0.95 -4.06
CA ARG A 59 24.09 -0.43 -3.95
C ARG A 59 24.15 -1.15 -5.29
N VAL A 60 23.14 -0.94 -6.15
CA VAL A 60 23.18 -1.46 -7.52
C VAL A 60 24.33 -0.85 -8.32
N GLN A 61 24.62 0.43 -8.16
CA GLN A 61 25.79 1.05 -8.80
C GLN A 61 27.11 0.47 -8.27
N ALA A 62 27.19 0.18 -6.98
CA ALA A 62 28.37 -0.47 -6.40
C ALA A 62 28.56 -1.89 -6.95
N TYR A 63 27.47 -2.66 -7.06
CA TYR A 63 27.46 -3.99 -7.66
C TYR A 63 27.91 -3.97 -9.13
N ALA A 64 27.32 -3.10 -9.95
CA ALA A 64 27.69 -2.97 -11.36
C ALA A 64 29.19 -2.64 -11.53
N ARG A 65 29.74 -1.79 -10.66
CA ARG A 65 31.17 -1.48 -10.65
C ARG A 65 32.03 -2.66 -10.23
N HIS A 66 31.56 -3.46 -9.27
CA HIS A 66 32.25 -4.66 -8.82
C HIS A 66 32.36 -5.69 -9.95
N GLU A 67 31.28 -5.91 -10.70
CA GLU A 67 31.25 -6.82 -11.86
C GLU A 67 31.94 -6.24 -13.11
N GLY A 68 32.29 -4.94 -13.10
CA GLY A 68 32.92 -4.26 -14.23
C GLY A 68 31.94 -3.82 -15.33
N ASP A 69 30.64 -3.87 -15.06
CA ASP A 69 29.59 -3.46 -15.96
C ASP A 69 29.51 -1.93 -16.04
N LYS A 70 29.55 -1.40 -17.27
CA LYS A 70 29.36 0.03 -17.54
C LYS A 70 27.90 0.43 -17.69
N GLU A 71 27.02 -0.57 -17.84
CA GLU A 71 25.58 -0.42 -17.99
C GLU A 71 24.83 -1.26 -16.96
N VAL A 72 23.89 -0.63 -16.26
CA VAL A 72 22.97 -1.30 -15.34
C VAL A 72 21.77 -1.78 -16.12
N THR A 73 21.81 -3.05 -16.51
CA THR A 73 20.65 -3.78 -17.05
C THR A 73 19.73 -4.25 -15.93
N LEU A 74 18.54 -4.77 -16.28
CA LEU A 74 17.62 -5.34 -15.28
C LEU A 74 18.29 -6.46 -14.46
N ALA A 75 19.07 -7.33 -15.11
CA ALA A 75 19.77 -8.42 -14.44
C ALA A 75 20.80 -7.93 -13.41
N VAL A 76 21.59 -6.90 -13.77
CA VAL A 76 22.57 -6.27 -12.88
C VAL A 76 21.87 -5.55 -11.72
N CYS A 77 20.72 -4.91 -11.99
CA CYS A 77 19.89 -4.30 -10.97
C CYS A 77 19.34 -5.31 -9.97
N GLU A 78 18.80 -6.44 -10.43
CA GLU A 78 18.29 -7.50 -9.56
C GLU A 78 19.38 -8.18 -8.75
N ALA A 79 20.53 -8.44 -9.37
CA ALA A 79 21.69 -9.03 -8.72
C ALA A 79 22.27 -8.11 -7.65
N GLY A 80 22.43 -6.81 -7.93
CA GLY A 80 22.89 -5.84 -6.94
C GLY A 80 21.93 -5.64 -5.78
N LEU A 81 20.62 -5.70 -6.02
CA LEU A 81 19.62 -5.71 -4.95
C LEU A 81 19.65 -7.03 -4.15
N ALA A 82 19.95 -8.17 -4.79
CA ALA A 82 20.08 -9.46 -4.13
C ALA A 82 21.31 -9.51 -3.23
N GLU A 83 22.46 -9.05 -3.70
CA GLU A 83 23.67 -8.93 -2.89
C GLU A 83 23.45 -7.98 -1.71
N ALA A 84 22.78 -6.85 -1.94
CA ALA A 84 22.42 -5.93 -0.86
C ALA A 84 21.59 -6.61 0.25
N ARG A 85 20.68 -7.53 -0.11
CA ARG A 85 19.92 -8.35 0.83
C ARG A 85 20.81 -9.36 1.52
N GLN A 86 21.69 -10.04 0.79
CA GLN A 86 22.60 -11.05 1.34
C GLN A 86 23.60 -10.44 2.34
N ALA A 87 24.24 -9.32 1.99
CA ALA A 87 25.14 -8.61 2.89
C ALA A 87 24.43 -8.10 4.17
N MET A 88 23.13 -7.79 4.07
CA MET A 88 22.29 -7.47 5.24
C MET A 88 21.97 -8.73 6.06
N MET A 89 21.73 -9.88 5.43
CA MET A 89 21.52 -11.16 6.10
C MET A 89 22.80 -11.65 6.82
N ASP A 90 23.97 -11.48 6.20
CA ASP A 90 25.26 -11.90 6.75
C ASP A 90 25.69 -11.03 7.94
N ALA A 91 25.29 -9.75 7.95
CA ALA A 91 25.50 -8.83 9.07
C ALA A 91 24.57 -9.11 10.27
N ILE A 92 23.55 -9.97 10.10
CA ILE A 92 22.63 -10.43 11.16
C ILE A 92 23.03 -11.87 11.54
N GLN A 93 24.31 -12.11 11.81
CA GLN A 93 24.74 -13.32 12.53
C GLN A 93 24.88 -13.01 14.04
N PRO A 94 24.30 -13.84 14.93
CA PRO A 94 24.57 -13.80 16.35
C PRO A 94 25.78 -14.70 16.62
N ASP A 95 26.91 -14.12 17.07
CA ASP A 95 28.07 -14.94 17.43
C ASP A 95 27.75 -15.84 18.64
N SER A 96 28.27 -17.06 18.60
CA SER A 96 28.28 -18.15 19.60
C SER A 96 27.08 -19.12 19.73
N GLY A 97 26.99 -20.09 18.80
CA GLY A 97 26.88 -21.54 19.13
C GLY A 97 25.51 -22.20 19.42
N LEU A 98 25.23 -23.29 18.68
CA LEU A 98 24.25 -24.41 18.88
C LEU A 98 22.76 -24.10 18.52
N CYS A 99 21.92 -24.92 17.87
CA CYS A 99 21.92 -26.32 17.40
C CYS A 99 21.04 -26.47 16.13
N SER A 100 21.36 -27.44 15.25
CA SER A 100 20.79 -27.68 13.90
C SER A 100 19.33 -28.18 13.83
N GLY A 101 18.51 -27.97 14.86
CA GLY A 101 17.12 -28.45 14.91
C GLY A 101 16.06 -27.40 14.52
N GLN A 102 16.41 -26.11 14.48
CA GLN A 102 15.43 -25.03 14.26
C GLN A 102 15.38 -24.48 12.82
N VAL A 103 16.27 -24.95 11.95
CA VAL A 103 16.32 -24.57 10.53
C VAL A 103 15.08 -25.02 9.74
N ALA A 104 14.42 -26.09 10.18
CA ALA A 104 13.15 -26.54 9.62
C ALA A 104 11.99 -25.60 9.99
N ALA A 105 12.04 -24.94 11.15
CA ALA A 105 11.00 -24.02 11.60
C ALA A 105 11.11 -22.63 10.94
N MET A 106 12.32 -22.20 10.56
CA MET A 106 12.51 -20.91 9.88
C MET A 106 12.24 -20.96 8.37
N LYS A 107 12.30 -22.15 7.76
CA LYS A 107 11.79 -22.39 6.39
C LYS A 107 10.28 -22.12 6.28
N ALA A 108 9.53 -22.20 7.37
CA ALA A 108 8.13 -21.79 7.43
C ALA A 108 7.93 -20.28 7.60
N ALA A 109 8.96 -19.53 8.01
CA ALA A 109 8.93 -18.08 8.16
C ALA A 109 9.47 -17.31 6.93
N GLN A 110 10.20 -17.97 6.02
CA GLN A 110 10.85 -17.33 4.86
C GLN A 110 9.92 -17.13 3.63
N VAL A 111 8.60 -17.02 3.83
CA VAL A 111 7.65 -16.52 2.81
C VAL A 111 7.23 -15.07 3.11
N THR A 112 7.57 -14.54 4.29
CA THR A 112 6.81 -13.41 4.89
C THR A 112 7.45 -12.03 4.79
N ALA A 113 8.22 -11.71 3.75
CA ALA A 113 8.81 -10.35 3.64
C ALA A 113 8.57 -9.62 2.31
N ASP A 114 8.59 -10.31 1.16
CA ASP A 114 8.40 -9.63 -0.15
C ASP A 114 6.95 -9.71 -0.69
N ASP A 115 6.11 -10.61 -0.14
CA ASP A 115 4.68 -10.76 -0.47
C ASP A 115 3.75 -10.06 0.54
N LYS A 116 4.19 -8.95 1.13
CA LYS A 116 3.40 -8.21 2.15
C LYS A 116 2.29 -7.31 1.58
N SER A 117 2.11 -7.25 0.25
CA SER A 117 1.14 -6.34 -0.37
C SER A 117 -0.24 -6.94 -0.58
N LYS A 118 -0.37 -8.29 -0.63
CA LYS A 118 -1.67 -8.95 -0.84
C LYS A 118 -1.94 -9.97 0.26
N PRO A 119 -3.13 -9.97 0.86
CA PRO A 119 -3.46 -10.94 1.89
C PRO A 119 -3.60 -12.34 1.28
N THR A 120 -3.03 -13.33 1.96
CA THR A 120 -3.06 -14.73 1.55
C THR A 120 -4.29 -15.41 2.14
N TRP A 121 -5.23 -15.82 1.29
CA TRP A 121 -6.42 -16.57 1.69
C TRP A 121 -6.11 -18.07 1.83
N THR A 122 -6.49 -18.68 2.95
CA THR A 122 -6.48 -20.14 3.11
C THR A 122 -7.55 -20.79 2.22
N GLU A 123 -7.35 -22.06 1.85
CA GLU A 123 -8.33 -22.79 1.02
C GLU A 123 -9.72 -22.86 1.68
N GLN A 124 -9.77 -23.06 3.00
CA GLN A 124 -11.03 -23.07 3.75
C GLN A 124 -11.73 -21.70 3.72
N ALA A 125 -10.97 -20.62 3.81
CA ALA A 125 -11.49 -19.25 3.73
C ALA A 125 -12.02 -18.93 2.32
N LYS A 126 -11.35 -19.42 1.25
CA LYS A 126 -11.82 -19.29 -0.13
C LYS A 126 -13.15 -20.01 -0.33
N LEU A 127 -13.26 -21.27 0.11
CA LEU A 127 -14.50 -22.04 0.04
C LEU A 127 -15.66 -21.35 0.77
N ARG A 128 -15.38 -20.76 1.95
CA ARG A 128 -16.38 -19.98 2.69
C ARG A 128 -16.85 -18.76 1.91
N LEU A 129 -15.94 -18.07 1.23
CA LEU A 129 -16.26 -16.92 0.38
C LEU A 129 -17.05 -17.33 -0.89
N GLU A 130 -16.80 -18.50 -1.46
CA GLU A 130 -17.54 -19.04 -2.60
C GLU A 130 -19.03 -19.28 -2.29
N GLY A 131 -19.36 -19.55 -1.02
CA GLY A 131 -20.75 -19.63 -0.54
C GLY A 131 -21.52 -18.29 -0.63
N VAL A 132 -20.83 -17.17 -0.79
CA VAL A 132 -21.46 -15.89 -1.13
C VAL A 132 -21.75 -15.87 -2.64
N PRO A 133 -22.96 -15.47 -3.08
CA PRO A 133 -23.29 -15.44 -4.50
C PRO A 133 -22.29 -14.64 -5.33
N GLU A 134 -22.05 -15.11 -6.57
CA GLU A 134 -21.11 -14.46 -7.48
C GLU A 134 -21.51 -13.00 -7.78
N GLY A 135 -20.54 -12.19 -8.16
CA GLY A 135 -20.72 -10.78 -8.48
C GLY A 135 -20.30 -9.86 -7.34
N PHE A 136 -20.89 -8.66 -7.29
CA PHE A 136 -20.40 -7.58 -6.43
C PHE A 136 -20.47 -7.93 -4.94
N MET A 137 -21.47 -8.71 -4.49
CA MET A 137 -21.59 -9.11 -3.07
C MET A 137 -20.37 -9.90 -2.58
N ARG A 138 -19.87 -10.85 -3.39
CA ARG A 138 -18.66 -11.61 -3.06
C ARG A 138 -17.42 -10.72 -3.10
N THR A 139 -17.31 -9.85 -4.11
CA THR A 139 -16.20 -8.89 -4.23
C THR A 139 -16.12 -7.95 -3.03
N LEU A 140 -17.24 -7.34 -2.62
CA LEU A 140 -17.31 -6.47 -1.44
C LEU A 140 -16.98 -7.22 -0.16
N THR A 141 -17.49 -8.46 -0.02
CA THR A 141 -17.20 -9.30 1.13
C THR A 141 -15.71 -9.59 1.23
N ARG A 142 -15.07 -9.97 0.11
CA ARG A 142 -13.62 -10.19 0.02
C ARG A 142 -12.86 -8.93 0.44
N GLN A 143 -13.09 -7.80 -0.23
CA GLN A 143 -12.38 -6.54 0.02
C GLN A 143 -12.49 -6.09 1.48
N ARG A 144 -13.65 -6.29 2.11
CA ARG A 144 -13.86 -5.95 3.52
C ARG A 144 -13.09 -6.85 4.47
N ILE A 145 -13.02 -8.14 4.19
CA ILE A 145 -12.22 -9.09 4.98
C ILE A 145 -10.73 -8.78 4.81
N GLU A 146 -10.28 -8.48 3.59
CA GLU A 146 -8.90 -8.07 3.31
C GLU A 146 -8.53 -6.78 4.03
N SER A 147 -9.39 -5.76 3.98
CA SER A 147 -9.20 -4.50 4.71
C SER A 147 -9.18 -4.72 6.22
N PHE A 148 -9.99 -5.64 6.73
CA PHE A 148 -10.00 -6.00 8.15
C PHE A 148 -8.71 -6.71 8.57
N ALA A 149 -8.23 -7.64 7.75
CA ALA A 149 -6.95 -8.32 7.93
C ALA A 149 -5.81 -7.29 7.98
N ALA A 150 -5.77 -6.38 7.00
CA ALA A 150 -4.79 -5.30 6.93
C ALA A 150 -4.80 -4.40 8.17
N ARG A 151 -5.98 -3.99 8.66
CA ARG A 151 -6.11 -3.17 9.89
C ARG A 151 -5.64 -3.90 11.14
N LYS A 152 -5.82 -5.22 11.21
CA LYS A 152 -5.30 -6.06 12.29
C LYS A 152 -3.81 -6.40 12.12
N GLY A 153 -3.18 -5.99 11.02
CA GLY A 153 -1.80 -6.36 10.69
C GLY A 153 -1.64 -7.85 10.38
N VAL A 154 -2.73 -8.54 10.03
CA VAL A 154 -2.74 -9.97 9.71
C VAL A 154 -2.74 -10.13 8.19
N HIS A 155 -1.79 -10.92 7.68
CA HIS A 155 -1.65 -11.17 6.25
C HIS A 155 -2.28 -12.49 5.80
N SER A 156 -2.55 -13.42 6.73
CA SER A 156 -3.22 -14.69 6.43
C SER A 156 -4.69 -14.61 6.79
N ILE A 157 -5.57 -14.86 5.81
CA ILE A 157 -7.02 -14.87 6.01
C ILE A 157 -7.49 -16.32 6.17
N ASP A 158 -7.84 -16.66 7.40
CA ASP A 158 -8.43 -17.94 7.79
C ASP A 158 -9.90 -17.78 8.19
N ASN A 159 -10.57 -18.90 8.49
CA ASN A 159 -11.96 -18.87 8.92
C ASN A 159 -12.15 -18.13 10.25
N ALA A 160 -11.17 -18.20 11.15
CA ALA A 160 -11.25 -17.51 12.44
C ALA A 160 -11.29 -15.98 12.26
N LEU A 161 -10.50 -15.44 11.32
CA LEU A 161 -10.54 -14.03 10.96
C LEU A 161 -11.89 -13.65 10.33
N ILE A 162 -12.42 -14.49 9.44
CA ILE A 162 -13.74 -14.27 8.82
C ILE A 162 -14.84 -14.27 9.89
N ASP A 163 -14.81 -15.23 10.80
CA ASP A 163 -15.78 -15.37 11.88
C ASP A 163 -15.73 -14.17 12.82
N ALA A 164 -14.52 -13.75 13.23
CA ALA A 164 -14.34 -12.53 14.01
C ALA A 164 -14.89 -11.30 13.28
N LYS A 165 -14.77 -11.24 11.94
CA LYS A 165 -15.36 -10.15 11.15
C LYS A 165 -16.89 -10.23 11.10
N TYR A 166 -17.44 -11.42 10.92
CA TYR A 166 -18.88 -11.63 10.87
C TYR A 166 -19.55 -11.40 12.22
N GLU A 167 -18.86 -11.69 13.33
CA GLU A 167 -19.30 -11.32 14.67
C GLU A 167 -19.37 -9.80 14.83
N GLU A 168 -18.35 -9.06 14.42
CA GLU A 168 -18.38 -7.58 14.46
C GLU A 168 -19.57 -7.01 13.67
N TRP A 169 -19.85 -7.58 12.49
CA TRP A 169 -21.05 -7.24 11.73
C TRP A 169 -22.34 -7.65 12.41
N GLY A 170 -22.39 -8.82 13.03
CA GLY A 170 -23.54 -9.30 13.78
C GLY A 170 -23.91 -8.35 14.91
N HIS A 171 -22.93 -7.93 15.70
CA HIS A 171 -23.13 -6.91 16.74
C HIS A 171 -23.62 -5.59 16.16
N GLY A 172 -22.97 -5.10 15.08
CA GLY A 172 -23.38 -3.88 14.39
C GLY A 172 -24.80 -3.95 13.83
N SER A 173 -25.18 -5.07 13.22
CA SER A 173 -26.51 -5.32 12.65
C SER A 173 -27.58 -5.40 13.74
N ALA A 174 -27.27 -6.06 14.87
CA ALA A 174 -28.20 -6.25 15.98
C ALA A 174 -28.58 -4.93 16.69
N VAL A 175 -27.67 -3.95 16.70
CA VAL A 175 -27.97 -2.62 17.29
C VAL A 175 -28.72 -1.70 16.33
N GLN A 176 -28.75 -2.00 15.02
CA GLN A 176 -29.48 -1.16 14.08
C GLN A 176 -30.98 -1.43 14.12
N THR A 177 -31.74 -0.34 14.18
CA THR A 177 -33.20 -0.36 14.07
C THR A 177 -33.60 0.33 12.77
N MET A 178 -34.63 -0.18 12.09
CA MET A 178 -35.22 0.47 10.92
C MET A 178 -35.97 1.72 11.39
N THR A 179 -35.63 2.87 10.82
CA THR A 179 -36.12 4.18 11.27
C THR A 179 -36.99 4.89 10.24
N MET A 180 -37.10 4.33 9.02
CA MET A 180 -38.03 4.78 7.99
C MET A 180 -39.15 3.75 7.78
N PRO A 181 -40.30 4.13 7.22
CA PRO A 181 -41.28 3.17 6.73
C PRO A 181 -40.74 2.41 5.51
N TRP A 182 -41.07 1.12 5.40
CA TRP A 182 -40.66 0.26 4.29
C TRP A 182 -41.89 -0.30 3.57
N VAL A 183 -41.84 -0.37 2.24
CA VAL A 183 -42.86 -1.10 1.48
C VAL A 183 -42.68 -2.60 1.63
N LYS A 184 -43.77 -3.37 1.54
CA LYS A 184 -43.77 -4.80 1.84
C LYS A 184 -42.79 -5.58 0.96
N GLU A 185 -42.69 -5.22 -0.30
CA GLU A 185 -41.82 -5.83 -1.28
C GLU A 185 -40.34 -5.61 -0.93
N ALA A 186 -39.99 -4.42 -0.43
CA ALA A 186 -38.63 -4.08 0.02
C ALA A 186 -38.27 -4.85 1.29
N GLU A 187 -39.19 -4.97 2.24
CA GLU A 187 -39.00 -5.81 3.44
C GLU A 187 -38.72 -7.27 3.08
N VAL A 188 -39.49 -7.84 2.13
CA VAL A 188 -39.29 -9.22 1.68
C VAL A 188 -37.91 -9.41 1.05
N ARG A 189 -37.42 -8.42 0.30
CA ARG A 189 -36.07 -8.49 -0.29
C ARG A 189 -34.99 -8.36 0.78
N LEU A 190 -35.15 -7.43 1.72
CA LEU A 190 -34.26 -7.28 2.88
C LEU A 190 -34.23 -8.56 3.73
N ALA A 191 -35.36 -9.25 3.90
CA ALA A 191 -35.45 -10.49 4.68
C ALA A 191 -34.64 -11.66 4.09
N LYS A 192 -34.32 -11.63 2.79
CA LYS A 192 -33.43 -12.63 2.17
C LYS A 192 -31.98 -12.44 2.56
N ILE A 193 -31.62 -11.26 3.07
CA ILE A 193 -30.27 -10.96 3.53
C ILE A 193 -30.05 -11.61 4.90
N PRO A 194 -28.90 -12.29 5.13
CA PRO A 194 -28.57 -12.90 6.40
C PRO A 194 -28.67 -11.92 7.58
N VAL A 195 -29.23 -12.37 8.70
CA VAL A 195 -29.55 -11.52 9.87
C VAL A 195 -28.34 -10.75 10.40
N PHE A 196 -27.14 -11.33 10.36
CA PHE A 196 -25.92 -10.72 10.89
C PHE A 196 -25.42 -9.52 10.07
N VAL A 197 -25.91 -9.30 8.85
CA VAL A 197 -25.62 -8.09 8.04
C VAL A 197 -26.87 -7.28 7.68
N ARG A 198 -28.07 -7.85 7.87
CA ARG A 198 -29.34 -7.24 7.46
C ARG A 198 -29.54 -5.83 7.99
N GLY A 199 -29.28 -5.59 9.27
CA GLY A 199 -29.43 -4.27 9.90
C GLY A 199 -28.47 -3.23 9.33
N MET A 200 -27.25 -3.63 9.00
CA MET A 200 -26.28 -2.75 8.31
C MET A 200 -26.75 -2.39 6.90
N VAL A 201 -27.30 -3.35 6.15
CA VAL A 201 -27.88 -3.09 4.83
C VAL A 201 -29.11 -2.18 4.94
N ALA A 202 -29.99 -2.43 5.90
CA ALA A 202 -31.17 -1.60 6.13
C ALA A 202 -30.79 -0.14 6.40
N ARG A 203 -29.80 0.10 7.28
CA ARG A 203 -29.28 1.45 7.58
C ARG A 203 -28.81 2.17 6.32
N GLU A 204 -28.09 1.45 5.46
CA GLU A 204 -27.50 2.04 4.27
C GLU A 204 -28.54 2.35 3.19
N VAL A 205 -29.54 1.49 3.03
CA VAL A 205 -30.68 1.71 2.12
C VAL A 205 -31.57 2.85 2.62
N GLU A 206 -31.81 2.97 3.93
CA GLU A 206 -32.52 4.13 4.50
C GLU A 206 -31.73 5.42 4.27
N ARG A 207 -30.40 5.39 4.36
CA ARG A 207 -29.58 6.56 4.04
C ARG A 207 -29.72 6.96 2.57
N CYS A 208 -29.66 5.98 1.65
CA CYS A 208 -29.94 6.19 0.23
C CYS A 208 -31.32 6.84 0.01
N ALA A 209 -32.37 6.30 0.64
CA ALA A 209 -33.73 6.84 0.56
C ALA A 209 -33.81 8.29 1.05
N ARG A 210 -33.16 8.63 2.18
CA ARG A 210 -33.11 10.00 2.69
C ARG A 210 -32.39 10.97 1.74
N GLN A 211 -31.26 10.56 1.17
CA GLN A 211 -30.50 11.40 0.24
C GLN A 211 -31.29 11.67 -1.04
N LEU A 212 -32.07 10.69 -1.49
CA LEU A 212 -32.97 10.83 -2.63
C LEU A 212 -34.31 11.49 -2.26
N SER A 213 -34.48 11.91 -1.00
CA SER A 213 -35.70 12.55 -0.47
C SER A 213 -36.96 11.69 -0.63
N TYR A 214 -36.84 10.37 -0.47
CA TYR A 214 -37.98 9.47 -0.42
C TYR A 214 -38.59 9.42 0.99
N ASP A 215 -39.92 9.43 1.06
CA ASP A 215 -40.66 9.32 2.33
C ASP A 215 -40.63 7.91 2.93
N GLN A 216 -40.41 6.89 2.09
CA GLN A 216 -40.36 5.48 2.49
C GLN A 216 -39.35 4.70 1.65
N VAL A 217 -38.86 3.58 2.19
CA VAL A 217 -37.94 2.69 1.49
C VAL A 217 -38.71 1.78 0.53
N GLY A 218 -38.57 2.06 -0.75
CA GLY A 218 -39.09 1.29 -1.88
C GLY A 218 -38.07 0.31 -2.49
N LEU A 219 -38.47 -0.35 -3.57
CA LEU A 219 -37.56 -1.18 -4.38
C LEU A 219 -36.52 -0.31 -5.12
N GLU A 220 -36.89 0.92 -5.47
CA GLU A 220 -36.04 1.90 -6.14
C GLU A 220 -34.84 2.27 -5.27
N ALA A 221 -35.07 2.50 -3.96
CA ALA A 221 -34.00 2.80 -3.00
C ALA A 221 -33.02 1.62 -2.84
N LEU A 222 -33.55 0.40 -2.79
CA LEU A 222 -32.75 -0.83 -2.73
C LEU A 222 -31.88 -1.01 -3.99
N GLU A 223 -32.49 -0.84 -5.16
CA GLU A 223 -31.79 -0.96 -6.44
C GLU A 223 -30.72 0.11 -6.59
N ARG A 224 -31.04 1.37 -6.27
CA ARG A 224 -30.09 2.48 -6.34
C ARG A 224 -28.91 2.29 -5.39
N ALA A 225 -29.16 1.85 -4.16
CA ALA A 225 -28.09 1.54 -3.21
C ALA A 225 -27.20 0.39 -3.72
N SER A 226 -27.81 -0.71 -4.20
CA SER A 226 -27.12 -1.84 -4.81
C SER A 226 -26.21 -1.42 -5.98
N GLN A 227 -26.74 -0.63 -6.91
CA GLN A 227 -25.99 -0.16 -8.07
C GLN A 227 -24.82 0.76 -7.67
N SER A 228 -25.01 1.60 -6.65
CA SER A 228 -23.93 2.44 -6.12
C SER A 228 -22.80 1.59 -5.51
N TRP A 229 -23.12 0.55 -4.75
CA TRP A 229 -22.11 -0.36 -4.19
C TRP A 229 -21.37 -1.16 -5.26
N GLU A 230 -22.08 -1.57 -6.31
CA GLU A 230 -21.50 -2.28 -7.44
C GLU A 230 -20.52 -1.40 -8.23
N LYS A 231 -20.88 -0.13 -8.47
CA LYS A 231 -20.04 0.82 -9.22
C LYS A 231 -18.88 1.38 -8.39
N GLY A 232 -19.15 1.78 -7.15
CA GLY A 232 -18.19 2.47 -6.29
C GLY A 232 -17.32 1.56 -5.44
N GLY A 233 -17.65 0.27 -5.31
CA GLY A 233 -16.90 -0.68 -4.48
C GLY A 233 -16.95 -0.38 -2.97
N SER A 234 -17.72 0.62 -2.53
CA SER A 234 -17.90 1.00 -1.13
C SER A 234 -19.33 0.76 -0.68
N PHE A 235 -19.51 0.16 0.50
CA PHE A 235 -20.81 -0.06 1.13
C PHE A 235 -21.06 0.87 2.32
N HIS A 236 -20.04 1.55 2.86
CA HIS A 236 -20.24 2.53 3.93
C HIS A 236 -20.11 3.94 3.36
N SER A 237 -21.22 4.63 3.19
CA SER A 237 -21.21 6.03 2.75
C SER A 237 -20.83 7.02 3.86
N GLU A 238 -20.51 6.56 5.08
CA GLU A 238 -20.03 7.44 6.17
C GLU A 238 -18.72 8.16 5.81
N SER A 239 -17.92 7.55 4.92
CA SER A 239 -16.70 8.16 4.37
C SER A 239 -16.92 8.86 3.02
N HIS A 240 -18.12 8.71 2.44
CA HIS A 240 -18.52 9.25 1.13
C HIS A 240 -19.97 9.74 1.22
N PRO A 241 -20.21 10.92 1.83
CA PRO A 241 -21.56 11.38 2.14
C PRO A 241 -22.42 11.55 0.89
N ASP A 242 -21.82 11.79 -0.29
CA ASP A 242 -22.55 12.03 -1.54
C ASP A 242 -22.73 10.75 -2.38
N GLN A 243 -22.42 9.57 -1.83
CA GLN A 243 -22.41 8.30 -2.55
C GLN A 243 -23.73 7.93 -3.27
N TYR A 244 -24.88 8.44 -2.82
CA TYR A 244 -26.17 8.22 -3.47
C TYR A 244 -26.70 9.46 -4.19
N ASP A 245 -25.96 10.57 -4.19
CA ASP A 245 -26.33 11.80 -4.87
C ASP A 245 -26.48 11.55 -6.39
N PRO A 246 -27.59 11.96 -7.01
CA PRO A 246 -27.77 11.84 -8.46
C PRO A 246 -26.77 12.62 -9.30
N SER A 247 -26.14 13.67 -8.76
CA SER A 247 -25.14 14.49 -9.45
C SER A 247 -23.76 13.84 -9.58
N ASP A 248 -23.43 12.83 -8.76
CA ASP A 248 -22.14 12.13 -8.76
C ASP A 248 -22.08 10.95 -9.76
N SER A 249 -23.02 10.90 -10.72
CA SER A 249 -23.08 9.80 -11.71
C SER A 249 -22.01 9.87 -12.81
N GLY A 250 -20.98 10.71 -12.66
CA GLY A 250 -19.78 10.62 -13.48
C GLY A 250 -18.72 11.65 -13.12
N HIS A 251 -17.67 11.23 -12.40
CA HIS A 251 -16.28 11.66 -12.64
C HIS A 251 -15.32 10.65 -12.01
N GLY A 252 -14.90 9.68 -12.82
CA GLY A 252 -13.88 8.68 -12.46
C GLY A 252 -13.04 8.33 -13.68
N GLY A 253 -12.59 9.36 -14.40
CA GLY A 253 -11.58 9.23 -15.44
C GLY A 253 -10.54 10.30 -15.22
N HIS A 254 -9.39 9.92 -14.68
CA HIS A 254 -8.08 10.54 -14.90
C HIS A 254 -6.99 9.55 -14.48
#